data_AF-A0ABD3AHX3-F1
#
_entry.id   AF-A0ABD3AHX3-F1
#
_cell.length_a   1.000
_cell.length_b   1.000
_cell.length_c   1.000
_cell.angle_alpha   90.00
_cell.angle_beta   90.00
_cell.angle_gamma   90.00
#
_symmetry.space_group_name_H-M   'P 1'
#
loop_
_entity.id
_entity.type
_entity.pdbx_description
1 polymer ?
#
loop_
_entity_poly.entity_id
_entity_poly.type
_entity_poly.pdbx_seq_one_letter_code
_entity_poly.pdbx_strand_id
1 'polypeptide(L)'
;MEDIDIPQYFLCPISLQLMKDPVTTITGITYDRECIEQWLKTVEDANCPVTKQLLPRESDLTPNHMLRRLIQAWCTSNAKYGIDRIPTPKSPLSKSFVYKLIRDLKVPQLYNNSLKKLDELAKEDIEWNRRCMVEAGVMKVMVLLIIRCFKEGKTKGLEEALRILYNIWSPTTENKEIVAENNDLFESLTWVLTIEIDNHVVMKTHALKILKMIGEVARSSLLGQLKLDFFMTIASILRSKLPQQVIKAALHVLIQSSPWGTNRMKIVESGATFDVIELELDNPEKKTSELIFCLLAHLCTCADGRAQLLKHRAGIAMLSKRILRVSAATDDRSVHIFAQITKFSATNEVLLEMLRVGAVSKLCMVLQADCELHLKKKVREILRLHSNVWNNSPCIQIYLLTMNPR
;
A
#
# COMPACT_ATOMS: atom_id res chain seq x y z
N MET A 1 -8.25 44.25 20.10
CA MET A 1 -7.54 43.12 20.73
C MET A 1 -6.11 43.58 20.85
N GLU A 2 -5.55 43.60 22.05
CA GLU A 2 -4.11 43.91 22.22
C GLU A 2 -3.32 42.80 21.53
N ASP A 3 -2.55 43.14 20.50
CA ASP A 3 -1.61 42.21 19.89
C ASP A 3 -0.55 41.88 20.94
N ILE A 4 -0.51 40.62 21.36
CA ILE A 4 0.54 40.15 22.26
C ILE A 4 1.82 40.03 21.47
N ASP A 5 2.80 40.82 21.87
CA ASP A 5 4.15 40.71 21.35
C ASP A 5 4.82 39.45 21.92
N ILE A 6 5.04 38.45 21.06
CA ILE A 6 5.74 37.23 21.42
C ILE A 6 7.22 37.57 21.55
N PRO A 7 7.86 37.32 22.70
CA PRO A 7 9.29 37.58 22.85
C PRO A 7 10.10 36.87 21.77
N GLN A 8 10.94 37.60 21.04
CA GLN A 8 11.68 37.08 19.87
C GLN A 8 12.53 35.84 20.19
N TYR A 9 13.05 35.74 21.42
CA TYR A 9 13.84 34.59 21.88
C TYR A 9 13.02 33.30 22.10
N PHE A 10 11.69 33.36 21.99
CA PHE A 10 10.82 32.19 21.94
C PHE A 10 10.51 31.72 20.53
N LEU A 11 10.81 32.52 19.51
CA LEU A 11 10.55 32.21 18.12
C LEU A 11 11.69 31.40 17.51
N CYS A 12 11.35 30.37 16.74
CA CYS A 12 12.33 29.62 15.98
C CYS A 12 12.92 30.50 14.87
N PRO A 13 14.25 30.61 14.73
CA PRO A 13 14.85 31.43 13.67
C PRO A 13 14.56 30.95 12.24
N ILE A 14 14.06 29.72 12.06
CA ILE A 14 13.70 29.14 10.75
C ILE A 14 12.24 29.46 10.42
N SER A 15 11.31 29.06 11.29
CA SER A 15 9.87 29.18 11.03
C SER A 15 9.28 30.52 11.47
N LEU A 16 9.99 31.29 12.30
CA LEU A 16 9.51 32.49 12.97
C LEU A 16 8.24 32.25 13.83
N GLN A 17 7.99 30.98 14.19
CA GLN A 17 6.89 30.56 15.06
C GLN A 17 7.42 30.19 16.45
N LEU A 18 6.52 30.20 17.43
CA LEU A 18 6.82 29.81 18.81
C LEU A 18 7.39 28.38 18.85
N MET A 19 8.58 28.21 19.44
CA MET A 19 9.24 26.91 19.52
C MET A 19 8.44 25.95 20.40
N LYS A 20 8.15 24.75 19.88
CA LYS A 20 7.46 23.68 20.61
C LYS A 20 8.45 22.77 21.33
N ASP A 21 9.52 22.40 20.65
CA ASP A 21 10.63 21.64 21.24
C ASP A 21 11.97 22.36 20.98
N PRO A 22 12.34 23.34 21.82
CA PRO A 22 13.57 24.10 21.61
C PRO A 22 14.81 23.22 21.82
N VAL A 23 15.67 23.18 20.79
CA VAL A 23 16.94 22.44 20.78
C VAL A 23 18.09 23.34 20.37
N THR A 24 19.20 23.22 21.08
CA THR A 24 20.41 24.00 20.86
C THR A 24 21.39 23.20 20.01
N THR A 25 21.87 23.84 18.95
CA THR A 25 22.94 23.31 18.08
C THR A 25 24.32 23.57 18.69
N ILE A 26 25.37 22.93 18.17
CA ILE A 26 26.75 23.17 18.63
C ILE A 26 27.22 24.62 18.44
N THR A 27 26.55 25.39 17.57
CA THR A 27 26.84 26.81 17.36
C THR A 27 26.15 27.70 18.41
N GLY A 28 25.48 27.11 19.40
CA GLY A 28 24.80 27.82 20.48
C GLY A 28 23.43 28.41 20.10
N ILE A 29 22.97 28.25 18.86
CA ILE A 29 21.66 28.75 18.43
C ILE A 29 20.58 27.71 18.70
N THR A 30 19.46 28.17 19.27
CA THR A 30 18.28 27.35 19.57
C THR A 30 17.25 27.45 18.46
N TYR A 31 16.73 26.30 18.04
CA TYR A 31 15.68 26.17 17.03
C TYR A 31 14.55 25.29 17.55
N ASP A 32 13.40 25.31 16.88
CA ASP A 32 12.46 24.22 17.03
C ASP A 32 13.03 22.94 16.38
N ARG A 33 12.93 21.80 17.08
CA ARG A 33 13.51 20.53 16.64
C ARG A 33 13.10 20.14 15.24
N GLU A 34 11.81 20.17 14.92
CA GLU A 34 11.30 19.72 13.62
C GLU A 34 11.89 20.59 12.49
N CYS A 35 11.97 21.90 12.72
CA CYS A 35 12.50 22.85 11.75
C CYS A 35 14.00 22.63 11.48
N ILE A 36 14.83 22.45 12.52
CA ILE A 36 16.27 22.25 12.32
C ILE A 36 16.58 20.86 11.76
N GLU A 37 15.86 19.82 12.17
CA GLU A 37 16.02 18.47 11.60
C GLU A 37 15.64 18.44 10.12
N GLN A 38 14.56 19.12 9.73
CA GLN A 38 14.16 19.24 8.33
C GLN A 38 15.16 20.06 7.51
N TRP A 39 15.70 21.15 8.07
CA TRP A 39 16.76 21.94 7.44
C TRP A 39 18.00 21.10 7.13
N LEU A 40 18.50 20.36 8.13
CA LEU A 40 19.68 19.50 7.99
C LEU A 40 19.47 18.34 7.00
N LYS A 41 18.23 17.92 6.76
CA LYS A 41 17.87 16.93 5.73
C LYS A 41 17.85 17.54 4.31
N THR A 42 17.48 18.81 4.18
CA THR A 42 17.17 19.43 2.88
C THR A 42 18.39 20.07 2.23
N VAL A 43 19.30 20.63 3.03
CA VAL A 43 20.47 21.35 2.52
C VAL A 43 21.66 20.40 2.33
N GLU A 44 22.33 20.46 1.17
CA GLU A 44 23.51 19.64 0.87
C GLU A 44 24.64 19.88 1.88
N ASP A 45 24.93 21.14 2.18
CA ASP A 45 25.85 21.53 3.24
C ASP A 45 25.07 21.73 4.55
N ALA A 46 25.15 20.75 5.45
CA ALA A 46 24.54 20.80 6.77
C ALA A 46 25.16 21.96 7.58
N ASN A 47 24.60 23.15 7.44
CA ASN A 47 25.06 24.37 8.07
C ASN A 47 23.99 24.94 8.99
N CYS A 48 24.44 25.72 9.97
CA CYS A 48 23.56 26.47 10.84
C CYS A 48 22.88 27.58 10.03
N PRO A 49 21.53 27.66 10.02
CA PRO A 49 20.80 28.66 9.25
C PRO A 49 21.23 30.10 9.56
N VAL A 50 21.61 30.36 10.81
CA VAL A 50 21.97 31.70 11.32
C VAL A 50 23.47 31.94 11.21
N THR A 51 24.31 31.07 11.78
CA THR A 51 25.76 31.33 11.85
C THR A 51 26.51 30.89 10.59
N LYS A 52 25.86 30.14 9.69
CA LYS A 52 26.46 29.52 8.49
C LYS A 52 27.63 28.57 8.78
N GLN A 53 27.89 28.23 10.04
CA GLN A 53 28.90 27.25 10.44
C GLN A 53 28.41 25.83 10.16
N LEU A 54 29.34 24.91 9.88
CA LEU A 54 29.02 23.49 9.66
C LEU A 54 28.45 22.85 10.92
N LEU A 55 27.33 22.17 10.76
CA LEU A 55 26.68 21.32 11.75
C LEU A 55 26.86 19.86 11.31
N PRO A 56 27.56 19.01 12.09
CA PRO A 56 27.60 17.58 11.81
C PRO A 56 26.18 17.03 11.65
N ARG A 57 25.92 16.26 10.60
CA ARG A 57 24.58 15.69 10.32
C ARG A 57 24.09 14.77 11.45
N GLU A 58 25.01 14.21 12.22
CA GLU A 58 24.77 13.38 13.41
C GLU A 58 24.92 14.17 14.73
N SER A 59 24.90 15.50 14.69
CA SER A 59 25.02 16.30 15.92
C SER A 59 23.86 15.99 16.86
N ASP A 60 24.19 15.60 18.09
CA ASP A 60 23.23 15.51 19.18
C ASP A 60 22.68 16.91 19.49
N LEU A 61 21.54 17.23 18.86
CA LEU A 61 20.76 18.43 19.15
C LEU A 61 20.42 18.42 20.64
N THR A 62 21.02 19.35 21.39
CA THR A 62 20.92 19.37 22.84
C THR A 62 19.59 20.02 23.25
N PRO A 63 18.67 19.31 23.92
CA PRO A 63 17.39 19.89 24.31
C PRO A 63 17.57 21.09 25.26
N ASN A 64 16.94 22.23 24.93
CA ASN A 64 16.95 23.42 25.78
C ASN A 64 15.74 23.41 26.74
N HIS A 65 15.85 22.59 27.79
CA HIS A 65 14.76 22.42 28.76
C HIS A 65 14.38 23.71 29.49
N MET A 66 15.34 24.61 29.74
CA MET A 66 15.07 25.89 30.40
C MET A 66 14.20 26.77 29.50
N LEU A 67 14.58 26.96 28.24
CA LEU A 67 13.81 27.76 27.30
C LEU A 67 12.40 27.18 27.10
N ARG A 68 12.29 25.85 27.02
CA ARG A 68 10.98 25.19 26.94
C ARG A 68 10.10 25.51 28.14
N ARG A 69 10.64 25.47 29.36
CA ARG A 69 9.89 25.82 30.57
C ARG A 69 9.45 27.29 30.56
N LEU A 70 10.30 28.19 30.09
CA LEU A 70 9.99 29.62 29.96
C LEU A 70 8.87 29.86 28.94
N ILE A 71 8.94 29.22 27.78
CA ILE A 71 7.89 29.29 26.75
C ILE A 71 6.57 28.77 27.31
N GLN A 72 6.56 27.62 27.98
CA GLN A 72 5.35 27.06 28.58
C GLN A 72 4.74 27.95 29.67
N ALA A 73 5.59 28.53 30.53
CA ALA A 73 5.16 29.49 31.54
C ALA A 73 4.55 30.73 30.89
N TRP A 74 5.18 31.25 29.83
CA TRP A 74 4.66 32.37 29.06
C TRP A 74 3.33 32.05 28.39
N CYS A 75 3.16 30.88 27.79
CA CYS A 75 1.87 30.45 27.22
C CYS A 75 0.78 30.41 28.29
N THR A 76 1.10 29.86 29.47
CA THR A 76 0.15 29.72 30.58
C THR A 76 -0.29 31.10 31.10
N SER A 77 0.65 32.04 31.26
CA SER A 77 0.35 33.41 31.68
C SER A 77 -0.49 34.20 30.66
N ASN A 78 -0.39 33.84 29.39
CA ASN A 78 -1.10 34.51 28.29
C ASN A 78 -2.31 33.72 27.76
N ALA A 79 -2.73 32.65 28.45
CA ALA A 79 -3.86 31.82 28.05
C ALA A 79 -5.17 32.61 27.88
N LYS A 80 -5.37 33.66 28.70
CA LYS A 80 -6.53 34.57 28.63
C LYS A 80 -6.64 35.36 27.32
N TYR A 81 -5.58 35.37 26.51
CA TYR A 81 -5.53 36.05 25.22
C TYR A 81 -5.53 35.06 24.03
N GLY A 82 -5.94 33.81 24.27
CA GLY A 82 -6.05 32.79 23.22
C GLY A 82 -4.74 32.07 22.88
N ILE A 83 -3.70 32.20 23.69
CA ILE A 83 -2.45 31.43 23.53
C ILE A 83 -2.59 30.09 24.25
N ASP A 84 -2.74 29.03 23.47
CA ASP A 84 -2.80 27.67 24.00
C ASP A 84 -1.45 27.23 24.57
N ARG A 85 -1.51 26.45 25.66
CA ARG A 85 -0.31 25.84 26.23
C ARG A 85 0.25 24.79 25.28
N ILE A 86 1.51 24.98 24.89
CA ILE A 86 2.22 23.94 24.13
C ILE A 86 2.45 22.71 25.03
N PRO A 87 1.96 21.52 24.63
CA PRO A 87 2.21 20.29 25.38
C PRO A 87 3.70 19.94 25.39
N THR A 88 4.19 19.39 26.51
CA THR A 88 5.59 18.95 26.60
C THR A 88 5.84 17.85 25.58
N PRO A 89 6.79 18.03 24.64
CA PRO A 89 7.21 16.97 23.73
C PRO A 89 7.70 15.77 24.55
N LYS A 90 7.22 14.56 24.24
CA LYS A 90 7.73 13.33 24.87
C LYS A 90 9.25 13.29 24.64
N SER A 91 10.02 12.98 25.68
CA SER A 91 11.47 12.86 25.55
C SER A 91 11.82 11.92 24.39
N PRO A 92 12.76 12.30 23.50
CA PRO A 92 13.09 11.49 22.33
C PRO A 92 13.51 10.09 22.78
N LEU A 93 12.95 9.08 22.12
CA LEU A 93 13.25 7.67 22.37
C LEU A 93 14.77 7.45 22.25
N SER A 94 15.40 7.01 23.35
CA SER A 94 16.84 6.73 23.35
C SER A 94 17.13 5.37 22.70
N LYS A 95 18.13 5.32 21.82
CA LYS A 95 18.61 4.07 21.19
C LYS A 95 18.95 3.00 22.22
N SER A 96 19.56 3.38 23.35
CA SER A 96 19.92 2.45 24.43
C SER A 96 18.72 1.74 25.03
N PHE A 97 17.58 2.42 25.12
CA PHE A 97 16.33 1.83 25.60
C PHE A 97 15.80 0.79 24.61
N VAL A 98 15.84 1.08 23.30
CA VAL A 98 15.43 0.12 22.26
C VAL A 98 16.35 -1.10 22.26
N TYR A 99 17.68 -0.91 22.37
CA TYR A 99 18.63 -2.03 22.48
C TYR A 99 18.36 -2.90 23.71
N LYS A 100 18.01 -2.29 24.85
CA LYS A 100 17.61 -3.03 26.05
C LYS A 100 16.37 -3.89 25.76
N LEU A 101 15.32 -3.31 25.17
CA LEU A 101 14.10 -4.05 24.82
C LEU A 101 14.40 -5.24 23.89
N ILE A 102 15.25 -5.04 22.87
CA ILE A 102 15.68 -6.12 21.96
C ILE A 102 16.41 -7.22 22.72
N ARG A 103 17.31 -6.87 23.64
CA ARG A 103 18.03 -7.86 24.47
C ARG A 103 17.07 -8.65 25.35
N ASP A 104 16.09 -7.97 25.93
CA ASP A 104 15.08 -8.56 26.80
C ASP A 104 14.15 -9.54 26.06
N LEU A 105 14.01 -9.44 24.72
CA LEU A 105 13.30 -10.45 23.91
C LEU A 105 13.99 -11.83 23.92
N LYS A 106 15.25 -11.93 24.35
CA LYS A 106 15.92 -13.23 24.55
C LYS A 106 15.62 -13.86 25.91
N VAL A 107 15.05 -13.08 26.84
CA VAL A 107 14.77 -13.51 28.22
C VAL A 107 13.28 -13.89 28.32
N PRO A 108 12.92 -15.17 28.58
CA PRO A 108 11.53 -15.63 28.55
C PRO A 108 10.57 -14.84 29.46
N GLN A 109 11.05 -14.41 30.63
CA GLN A 109 10.27 -13.65 31.61
C GLN A 109 9.98 -12.21 31.17
N LEU A 110 10.87 -11.61 30.38
CA LEU A 110 10.75 -10.22 29.92
C LEU A 110 10.15 -10.13 28.51
N TYR A 111 10.16 -11.22 27.75
CA TYR A 111 9.73 -11.28 26.35
C TYR A 111 8.40 -10.56 26.07
N ASN A 112 7.33 -10.94 26.77
CA ASN A 112 6.00 -10.37 26.54
C ASN A 112 5.97 -8.87 26.81
N ASN A 113 6.58 -8.43 27.91
CA ASN A 113 6.59 -7.03 28.32
C ASN A 113 7.41 -6.18 27.36
N SER A 114 8.57 -6.69 26.91
CA SER A 114 9.44 -5.97 25.99
C SER A 114 8.84 -5.90 24.57
N LEU A 115 8.22 -6.98 24.10
CA LEU A 115 7.54 -6.99 22.81
C LEU A 115 6.35 -6.03 22.80
N LYS A 116 5.54 -6.01 23.87
CA LYS A 116 4.44 -5.08 24.01
C LYS A 116 4.89 -3.61 24.02
N LYS A 117 6.00 -3.30 24.71
CA LYS A 117 6.59 -1.95 24.70
C LYS A 117 7.09 -1.54 23.31
N LEU A 118 7.72 -2.46 22.57
CA LEU A 118 8.11 -2.20 21.18
C LEU A 118 6.89 -1.96 20.28
N ASP A 119 5.80 -2.70 20.48
CA ASP A 119 4.53 -2.51 19.77
C ASP A 119 3.89 -1.16 20.09
N GLU A 120 3.89 -0.74 21.35
CA GLU A 120 3.44 0.60 21.77
C GLU A 120 4.26 1.71 21.11
N LEU A 121 5.59 1.60 21.12
CA LEU A 121 6.48 2.57 20.47
C LEU A 121 6.28 2.65 18.96
N ALA A 122 6.04 1.51 18.30
CA ALA A 122 5.80 1.45 16.86
C ALA A 122 4.43 2.00 16.45
N LYS A 123 3.45 2.05 17.35
CA LYS A 123 2.11 2.63 17.09
C LYS A 123 2.10 4.15 17.21
N GLU A 124 3.06 4.73 17.92
CA GLU A 124 3.20 6.18 17.97
C GLU A 124 3.63 6.67 16.59
N ASP A 125 2.80 7.49 15.93
CA ASP A 125 3.07 8.09 14.61
C ASP A 125 4.12 9.21 14.74
N ILE A 126 5.31 8.83 15.18
CA ILE A 126 6.44 9.69 15.47
C ILE A 126 7.61 9.21 14.61
N GLU A 127 8.00 10.02 13.62
CA GLU A 127 9.08 9.69 12.67
C GLU A 127 10.38 9.33 13.40
N TRP A 128 10.69 10.04 14.48
CA TRP A 128 11.86 9.78 15.32
C TRP A 128 11.85 8.37 15.94
N ASN A 129 10.71 7.92 16.51
CA ASN A 129 10.61 6.60 17.12
C ASN A 129 10.89 5.51 16.07
N ARG A 130 10.24 5.64 14.91
CA ARG A 130 10.43 4.71 13.80
C ARG A 130 11.88 4.67 13.33
N ARG A 131 12.51 5.83 13.13
CA ARG A 131 13.92 5.92 12.72
C ARG A 131 14.84 5.28 13.77
N CYS A 132 14.64 5.62 15.04
CA CYS A 132 15.40 5.06 16.16
C CYS A 132 15.25 3.53 16.25
N MET A 133 14.05 3.00 16.03
CA MET A 133 13.79 1.55 16.02
C MET A 133 14.45 0.85 14.83
N VAL A 134 14.44 1.46 13.65
CA VAL A 134 15.12 0.92 12.45
C VAL A 134 16.63 0.89 12.69
N GLU A 135 17.23 2.00 13.12
CA GLU A 135 18.67 2.10 13.40
C GLU A 135 19.13 1.17 14.54
N ALA A 136 18.25 0.85 15.49
CA ALA A 136 18.53 -0.13 16.55
C ALA A 136 18.39 -1.60 16.10
N GLY A 137 17.97 -1.85 14.85
CA GLY A 137 17.86 -3.19 14.28
C GLY A 137 16.56 -3.93 14.60
N VAL A 138 15.49 -3.23 15.03
CA VAL A 138 14.19 -3.86 15.36
C VAL A 138 13.62 -4.62 14.15
N MET A 139 13.81 -4.09 12.94
CA MET A 139 13.39 -4.74 11.68
C MET A 139 13.88 -6.18 11.56
N LYS A 140 15.20 -6.38 11.67
CA LYS A 140 15.84 -7.69 11.55
C LYS A 140 15.34 -8.64 12.64
N VAL A 141 15.16 -8.12 13.86
CA VAL A 141 14.65 -8.92 14.99
C VAL A 141 13.22 -9.39 14.75
N MET A 142 12.33 -8.52 14.23
CA MET A 142 10.95 -8.90 13.93
C MET A 142 10.86 -9.91 12.77
N VAL A 143 11.67 -9.75 11.72
CA VAL A 143 11.76 -10.72 10.62
C VAL A 143 12.19 -12.09 11.12
N LEU A 144 13.26 -12.17 11.93
CA LEU A 144 13.73 -13.42 12.51
C LEU A 144 12.70 -14.04 13.46
N LEU A 145 11.92 -13.22 14.17
CA LEU A 145 10.86 -13.68 15.06
C LEU A 145 9.70 -14.32 14.27
N ILE A 146 9.27 -13.70 13.17
CA ILE A 146 8.24 -14.26 12.27
C ILE A 146 8.70 -15.59 11.68
N ILE A 147 9.95 -15.66 11.20
CA ILE A 147 10.54 -16.90 10.65
C ILE A 147 10.64 -17.99 11.72
N ARG A 148 11.02 -17.63 12.95
CA ARG A 148 11.04 -18.57 14.07
C ARG A 148 9.63 -19.09 14.39
N CYS A 149 8.62 -18.21 14.42
CA CYS A 149 7.23 -18.59 14.62
C CYS A 149 6.76 -19.60 13.55
N PHE A 150 7.12 -19.37 12.29
CA PHE A 150 6.85 -20.30 11.19
C PHE A 150 7.52 -21.66 11.40
N LYS A 151 8.83 -21.68 11.68
CA LYS A 151 9.59 -22.92 11.88
C LYS A 151 9.12 -23.74 13.09
N GLU A 152 8.68 -23.06 14.15
CA GLU A 152 8.19 -23.70 15.38
C GLU A 152 6.67 -23.98 15.36
N GLY A 153 5.93 -23.46 14.38
CA GLY A 153 4.46 -23.54 14.34
C GLY A 153 3.78 -22.80 15.52
N LYS A 154 4.43 -21.78 16.09
CA LYS A 154 3.93 -21.05 17.28
C LYS A 154 3.51 -19.63 16.92
N THR A 155 2.40 -19.18 17.49
CA THR A 155 1.83 -17.84 17.22
C THR A 155 2.15 -16.79 18.28
N LYS A 156 2.88 -17.17 19.36
CA LYS A 156 3.16 -16.27 20.49
C LYS A 156 4.04 -15.08 20.08
N GLY A 157 3.49 -13.87 20.15
CA GLY A 157 4.17 -12.63 19.78
C GLY A 157 4.17 -12.35 18.28
N LEU A 158 3.50 -13.19 17.47
CA LEU A 158 3.47 -13.06 16.02
C LEU A 158 2.66 -11.82 15.58
N GLU A 159 1.53 -11.55 16.23
CA GLU A 159 0.69 -10.40 15.91
C GLU A 159 1.44 -9.09 16.17
N GLU A 160 2.09 -8.96 17.33
CA GLU A 160 2.92 -7.79 17.67
C GLU A 160 4.09 -7.65 16.70
N ALA A 161 4.77 -8.74 16.34
CA ALA A 161 5.88 -8.67 15.39
C ALA A 161 5.44 -8.22 14.00
N LEU A 162 4.30 -8.70 13.49
CA LEU A 162 3.73 -8.24 12.23
C LEU A 162 3.35 -6.76 12.30
N ARG A 163 2.75 -6.32 13.40
CA ARG A 163 2.33 -4.92 13.56
C ARG A 163 3.53 -3.97 13.67
N ILE A 164 4.53 -4.32 14.48
CA ILE A 164 5.78 -3.59 14.61
C ILE A 164 6.45 -3.50 13.24
N LEU A 165 6.63 -4.63 12.54
CA LEU A 165 7.27 -4.68 11.23
C LEU A 165 6.54 -3.80 10.21
N TYR A 166 5.20 -3.87 10.17
CA TYR A 166 4.40 -3.03 9.27
C TYR A 166 4.57 -1.53 9.56
N ASN A 167 4.52 -1.13 10.83
CA ASN A 167 4.54 0.29 11.20
C ASN A 167 5.91 0.94 10.99
N ILE A 168 6.99 0.20 11.26
CA ILE A 168 8.35 0.76 11.20
C ILE A 168 9.00 0.62 9.81
N TRP A 169 8.43 -0.20 8.92
CA TRP A 169 9.00 -0.50 7.61
C TRP A 169 9.25 0.74 6.76
N SER A 170 10.50 0.93 6.33
CA SER A 170 10.94 1.92 5.33
C SER A 170 11.65 1.25 4.15
N PRO A 171 11.52 1.75 2.91
CA PRO A 171 12.20 1.17 1.75
C PRO A 171 13.70 1.58 1.69
N THR A 172 14.48 1.26 2.73
CA THR A 172 15.92 1.52 2.80
C THR A 172 16.75 0.41 2.13
N THR A 173 18.02 0.69 1.84
CA THR A 173 18.98 -0.31 1.33
C THR A 173 19.18 -1.46 2.31
N GLU A 174 19.27 -1.17 3.61
CA GLU A 174 19.37 -2.20 4.66
C GLU A 174 18.14 -3.14 4.68
N ASN A 175 16.93 -2.59 4.52
CA ASN A 175 15.72 -3.42 4.50
C ASN A 175 15.64 -4.29 3.24
N LYS A 176 16.20 -3.84 2.10
CA LYS A 176 16.37 -4.68 0.91
C LYS A 176 17.29 -5.87 1.17
N GLU A 177 18.39 -5.64 1.88
CA GLU A 177 19.34 -6.70 2.25
C GLU A 177 18.69 -7.70 3.22
N ILE A 178 17.96 -7.23 4.23
CA ILE A 178 17.22 -8.10 5.15
C ILE A 178 16.24 -9.01 4.41
N VAL A 179 15.48 -8.48 3.44
CA VAL A 179 14.58 -9.30 2.61
C VAL A 179 15.38 -10.30 1.76
N ALA A 180 16.47 -9.86 1.15
CA ALA A 180 17.27 -10.70 0.26
C ALA A 180 18.02 -11.83 0.99
N GLU A 181 18.37 -11.62 2.26
CA GLU A 181 19.03 -12.63 3.11
C GLU A 181 18.06 -13.70 3.63
N ASN A 182 16.76 -13.40 3.71
CA ASN A 182 15.78 -14.23 4.40
C ASN A 182 14.75 -14.84 3.43
N ASN A 183 15.17 -15.87 2.68
CA ASN A 183 14.31 -16.58 1.73
C ASN A 183 13.02 -17.13 2.38
N ASP A 184 13.11 -17.59 3.63
CA ASP A 184 11.98 -18.15 4.38
C ASP A 184 10.90 -17.10 4.73
N LEU A 185 11.16 -15.79 4.57
CA LEU A 185 10.24 -14.74 4.97
C LEU A 185 8.92 -14.77 4.17
N PHE A 186 8.99 -14.99 2.86
CA PHE A 186 7.80 -15.12 2.02
C PHE A 186 6.96 -16.31 2.45
N GLU A 187 7.59 -17.46 2.70
CA GLU A 187 6.94 -18.69 3.13
C GLU A 187 6.33 -18.53 4.52
N SER A 188 7.04 -17.85 5.42
CA SER A 188 6.56 -17.52 6.77
C SER A 188 5.32 -16.63 6.71
N LEU A 189 5.32 -15.59 5.88
CA LEU A 189 4.16 -14.70 5.70
C LEU A 189 2.99 -15.42 5.01
N THR A 190 3.29 -16.33 4.08
CA THR A 190 2.27 -17.20 3.46
C THR A 190 1.61 -18.10 4.50
N TRP A 191 2.40 -18.70 5.39
CA TRP A 191 1.89 -19.48 6.51
C TRP A 191 1.01 -18.63 7.44
N VAL A 192 1.36 -17.37 7.72
CA VAL A 192 0.47 -16.49 8.51
C VAL A 192 -0.93 -16.38 7.90
N LEU A 193 -1.06 -16.43 6.57
CA LEU A 193 -2.34 -16.36 5.88
C LEU A 193 -3.23 -17.60 6.08
N THR A 194 -2.65 -18.74 6.48
CA THR A 194 -3.37 -19.99 6.73
C THR A 194 -3.80 -20.15 8.19
N ILE A 195 -3.35 -19.27 9.09
CA ILE A 195 -3.69 -19.35 10.52
C ILE A 195 -5.13 -18.90 10.77
N GLU A 196 -5.87 -19.69 11.55
CA GLU A 196 -7.23 -19.40 12.02
C GLU A 196 -7.28 -19.32 13.56
N ILE A 197 -7.12 -18.12 14.09
CA ILE A 197 -7.23 -17.76 15.51
C ILE A 197 -8.09 -16.50 15.66
N ASP A 198 -8.48 -16.10 16.87
CA ASP A 198 -9.42 -14.98 17.09
C ASP A 198 -9.00 -13.66 16.39
N ASN A 199 -7.69 -13.38 16.31
CA ASN A 199 -7.14 -12.18 15.66
C ASN A 199 -6.67 -12.39 14.20
N HIS A 200 -7.09 -13.47 13.54
CA HIS A 200 -6.63 -13.84 12.20
C HIS A 200 -6.86 -12.74 11.16
N VAL A 201 -7.95 -11.98 11.23
CA VAL A 201 -8.24 -10.89 10.28
C VAL A 201 -7.14 -9.82 10.32
N VAL A 202 -6.73 -9.42 11.52
CA VAL A 202 -5.70 -8.41 11.75
C VAL A 202 -4.35 -8.93 11.26
N MET A 203 -3.99 -10.16 11.63
CA MET A 203 -2.74 -10.78 11.19
C MET A 203 -2.67 -10.94 9.67
N LYS A 204 -3.73 -11.46 9.03
CA LYS A 204 -3.81 -11.60 7.56
C LYS A 204 -3.65 -10.25 6.87
N THR A 205 -4.29 -9.20 7.40
CA THR A 205 -4.14 -7.83 6.86
C THR A 205 -2.70 -7.34 6.94
N HIS A 206 -2.04 -7.45 8.10
CA HIS A 206 -0.66 -7.03 8.25
C HIS A 206 0.28 -7.86 7.38
N ALA A 207 0.12 -9.18 7.34
CA ALA A 207 0.93 -10.06 6.51
C ALA A 207 0.81 -9.72 5.01
N LEU A 208 -0.40 -9.47 4.50
CA LEU A 208 -0.61 -9.06 3.10
C LEU A 208 0.01 -7.69 2.80
N LYS A 209 -0.11 -6.72 3.72
CA LYS A 209 0.54 -5.41 3.56
C LYS A 209 2.06 -5.53 3.56
N ILE A 210 2.62 -6.34 4.45
CA ILE A 210 4.06 -6.63 4.48
C ILE A 210 4.50 -7.33 3.19
N LEU A 211 3.76 -8.34 2.71
CA LEU A 211 4.06 -9.01 1.43
C LEU A 211 4.10 -8.02 0.26
N LYS A 212 3.14 -7.08 0.22
CA LYS A 212 3.15 -5.99 -0.76
C LYS A 212 4.44 -5.17 -0.65
N MET A 213 4.72 -4.62 0.55
CA MET A 213 5.88 -3.77 0.81
C MET A 213 7.22 -4.47 0.53
N ILE A 214 7.33 -5.75 0.85
CA ILE A 214 8.50 -6.58 0.55
C ILE A 214 8.67 -6.74 -0.95
N GLY A 215 7.60 -7.03 -1.70
CA GLY A 215 7.75 -7.23 -3.13
C GLY A 215 7.93 -5.93 -3.94
N GLU A 216 7.76 -4.75 -3.35
CA GLU A 216 8.22 -3.48 -3.94
C GLU A 216 9.76 -3.35 -3.90
N VAL A 217 10.43 -4.05 -2.98
CA VAL A 217 11.88 -3.95 -2.77
C VAL A 217 12.65 -5.24 -3.10
N ALA A 218 11.95 -6.37 -3.23
CA ALA A 218 12.55 -7.67 -3.50
C ALA A 218 13.16 -7.75 -4.90
N ARG A 219 14.19 -8.60 -5.04
CA ARG A 219 14.83 -8.87 -6.33
C ARG A 219 13.85 -9.56 -7.28
N SER A 220 13.89 -9.20 -8.57
CA SER A 220 13.05 -9.80 -9.61
C SER A 220 13.19 -11.33 -9.71
N SER A 221 14.35 -11.89 -9.35
CA SER A 221 14.58 -13.33 -9.28
C SER A 221 13.72 -14.01 -8.22
N LEU A 222 13.63 -13.43 -7.02
CA LEU A 222 12.80 -13.94 -5.92
C LEU A 222 11.31 -13.85 -6.30
N LEU A 223 10.89 -12.71 -6.85
CA LEU A 223 9.50 -12.49 -7.25
C LEU A 223 9.09 -13.40 -8.41
N GLY A 224 9.99 -13.73 -9.33
CA GLY A 224 9.70 -14.66 -10.44
C GLY A 224 9.56 -16.14 -10.04
N GLN A 225 9.98 -16.50 -8.81
CA GLN A 225 10.06 -17.87 -8.30
C GLN A 225 9.00 -18.21 -7.24
N LEU A 226 7.98 -17.36 -7.05
CA LEU A 226 6.88 -17.62 -6.11
C LEU A 226 6.17 -18.95 -6.44
N LYS A 227 5.90 -19.76 -5.42
CA LYS A 227 5.30 -21.11 -5.54
C LYS A 227 3.79 -21.02 -5.83
N LEU A 228 3.21 -22.08 -6.40
CA LEU A 228 1.76 -22.13 -6.64
C LEU A 228 0.96 -22.03 -5.34
N ASP A 229 1.41 -22.69 -4.28
CA ASP A 229 0.76 -22.69 -2.95
C ASP A 229 0.58 -21.28 -2.37
N PHE A 230 1.51 -20.37 -2.68
CA PHE A 230 1.38 -18.95 -2.31
C PHE A 230 0.14 -18.32 -2.94
N PHE A 231 -0.06 -18.52 -4.24
CA PHE A 231 -1.21 -17.99 -4.96
C PHE A 231 -2.51 -18.69 -4.58
N MET A 232 -2.48 -20.02 -4.35
CA MET A 232 -3.61 -20.78 -3.81
C MET A 232 -4.08 -20.25 -2.46
N THR A 233 -3.12 -19.94 -1.58
CA THR A 233 -3.40 -19.36 -0.26
C THR A 233 -4.07 -17.99 -0.40
N ILE A 234 -3.56 -17.10 -1.26
CA ILE A 234 -4.17 -15.78 -1.45
C ILE A 234 -5.53 -15.88 -2.15
N ALA A 235 -5.69 -16.78 -3.12
CA ALA A 235 -6.98 -17.04 -3.77
C ALA A 235 -8.05 -17.51 -2.76
N SER A 236 -7.66 -18.33 -1.77
CA SER A 236 -8.56 -18.74 -0.69
C SER A 236 -9.09 -17.57 0.15
N ILE A 237 -8.30 -16.51 0.32
CA ILE A 237 -8.72 -15.27 1.01
C ILE A 237 -9.81 -14.57 0.19
N LEU A 238 -9.73 -14.57 -1.15
CA LEU A 238 -10.73 -13.94 -2.02
C LEU A 238 -12.09 -14.65 -1.95
N ARG A 239 -12.09 -15.98 -1.77
CA ARG A 239 -13.31 -16.79 -1.57
C ARG A 239 -13.93 -16.63 -0.18
N SER A 240 -13.15 -16.16 0.78
CA SER A 240 -13.58 -16.02 2.16
C SER A 240 -14.39 -14.73 2.33
N LYS A 241 -15.43 -14.75 3.17
CA LYS A 241 -16.23 -13.57 3.54
C LYS A 241 -15.49 -12.65 4.51
N LEU A 242 -14.29 -12.24 4.15
CA LEU A 242 -13.42 -11.37 4.94
C LEU A 242 -13.70 -9.88 4.65
N PRO A 243 -13.33 -8.96 5.56
CA PRO A 243 -13.51 -7.53 5.34
C PRO A 243 -12.81 -7.04 4.06
N GLN A 244 -13.41 -6.03 3.41
CA GLN A 244 -12.89 -5.43 2.17
C GLN A 244 -11.43 -4.97 2.26
N GLN A 245 -10.96 -4.58 3.45
CA GLN A 245 -9.55 -4.20 3.66
C GLN A 245 -8.59 -5.37 3.42
N VAL A 246 -8.96 -6.59 3.84
CA VAL A 246 -8.16 -7.81 3.62
C VAL A 246 -8.16 -8.16 2.15
N ILE A 247 -9.34 -8.13 1.52
CA ILE A 247 -9.54 -8.43 0.10
C ILE A 247 -8.70 -7.48 -0.78
N LYS A 248 -8.74 -6.17 -0.50
CA LYS A 248 -7.89 -5.18 -1.19
C LYS A 248 -6.40 -5.47 -1.03
N ALA A 249 -5.97 -5.83 0.18
CA ALA A 249 -4.57 -6.18 0.43
C ALA A 249 -4.16 -7.44 -0.37
N ALA A 250 -5.02 -8.45 -0.45
CA ALA A 250 -4.81 -9.65 -1.26
C ALA A 250 -4.71 -9.32 -2.75
N LEU A 251 -5.64 -8.52 -3.28
CA LEU A 251 -5.62 -8.07 -4.68
C LEU A 251 -4.33 -7.31 -5.01
N HIS A 252 -3.86 -6.43 -4.12
CA HIS A 252 -2.58 -5.74 -4.32
C HIS A 252 -1.40 -6.70 -4.46
N VAL A 253 -1.33 -7.76 -3.64
CA VAL A 253 -0.24 -8.76 -3.72
C VAL A 253 -0.30 -9.53 -5.04
N LEU A 254 -1.50 -9.92 -5.50
CA LEU A 254 -1.68 -10.59 -6.79
C LEU A 254 -1.31 -9.69 -7.97
N ILE A 255 -1.78 -8.44 -7.97
CA ILE A 255 -1.47 -7.44 -9.00
C ILE A 255 0.04 -7.21 -9.05
N GLN A 256 0.68 -7.03 -7.90
CA GLN A 256 2.11 -6.83 -7.82
C GLN A 256 2.88 -8.02 -8.38
N SER A 257 2.41 -9.25 -8.18
CA SER A 257 3.09 -10.47 -8.64
C SER A 257 2.83 -10.81 -10.13
N SER A 258 1.82 -10.21 -10.74
CA SER A 258 1.36 -10.49 -12.11
C SER A 258 2.19 -9.93 -13.30
N PRO A 259 3.17 -9.02 -13.16
CA PRO A 259 4.06 -8.66 -14.26
C PRO A 259 4.92 -9.84 -14.75
N TRP A 260 5.21 -10.80 -13.88
CA TRP A 260 5.98 -12.00 -14.22
C TRP A 260 5.08 -13.07 -14.87
N GLY A 261 5.42 -13.49 -16.08
CA GLY A 261 4.62 -14.46 -16.84
C GLY A 261 4.45 -15.81 -16.13
N THR A 262 5.49 -16.29 -15.45
CA THR A 262 5.45 -17.51 -14.62
C THR A 262 4.44 -17.40 -13.49
N ASN A 263 4.40 -16.24 -12.82
CA ASN A 263 3.43 -15.99 -11.75
C ASN A 263 2.02 -15.83 -12.31
N ARG A 264 1.85 -15.18 -13.46
CA ARG A 264 0.50 -15.08 -14.09
C ARG A 264 -0.11 -16.45 -14.31
N MET A 265 0.66 -17.40 -14.85
CA MET A 265 0.18 -18.78 -15.05
C MET A 265 -0.24 -19.42 -13.72
N LYS A 266 0.57 -19.25 -12.66
CA LYS A 266 0.25 -19.79 -11.33
C LYS A 266 -0.96 -19.12 -10.67
N ILE A 267 -1.15 -17.80 -10.85
CA ILE A 267 -2.33 -17.07 -10.35
C ILE A 267 -3.60 -17.58 -11.06
N VAL A 268 -3.52 -17.83 -12.36
CA VAL A 268 -4.62 -18.43 -13.12
C VAL A 268 -4.88 -19.86 -12.64
N GLU A 269 -3.85 -20.70 -12.55
CA GLU A 269 -3.91 -22.07 -12.05
C GLU A 269 -4.51 -22.14 -10.63
N SER A 270 -4.26 -21.13 -9.80
CA SER A 270 -4.80 -21.08 -8.44
C SER A 270 -6.29 -20.80 -8.34
N GLY A 271 -6.99 -20.63 -9.47
CA GLY A 271 -8.42 -20.32 -9.54
C GLY A 271 -8.76 -18.84 -9.34
N ALA A 272 -7.76 -17.97 -9.17
CA ALA A 272 -8.00 -16.56 -8.80
C ALA A 272 -8.82 -15.80 -9.85
N THR A 273 -8.75 -16.18 -11.14
CA THR A 273 -9.58 -15.58 -12.20
C THR A 273 -11.07 -15.77 -11.92
N PHE A 274 -11.47 -16.97 -11.49
CA PHE A 274 -12.87 -17.27 -11.17
C PHE A 274 -13.27 -16.52 -9.89
N ASP A 275 -12.43 -16.57 -8.87
CA ASP A 275 -12.68 -15.95 -7.57
C ASP A 275 -12.90 -14.44 -7.67
N VAL A 276 -12.12 -13.73 -8.51
CA VAL A 276 -12.32 -12.28 -8.68
C VAL A 276 -13.55 -11.92 -9.51
N ILE A 277 -14.02 -12.80 -10.40
CA ILE A 277 -15.28 -12.59 -11.12
C ILE A 277 -16.44 -12.72 -10.13
N GLU A 278 -16.46 -13.76 -9.31
CA GLU A 278 -17.48 -13.93 -8.25
C GLU A 278 -17.46 -12.78 -7.26
N LEU A 279 -16.27 -12.35 -6.81
CA LEU A 279 -16.13 -11.18 -5.93
C LEU A 279 -16.70 -9.89 -6.55
N GLU A 280 -16.56 -9.70 -7.87
CA GLU A 280 -17.12 -8.54 -8.56
C GLU A 280 -18.64 -8.63 -8.74
N LEU A 281 -19.20 -9.84 -8.81
CA LEU A 281 -20.65 -10.06 -8.86
C LEU A 281 -21.34 -9.68 -7.54
N ASP A 282 -20.62 -9.78 -6.42
CA ASP A 282 -21.06 -9.33 -5.09
C ASP A 282 -21.14 -7.80 -4.93
N ASN A 283 -20.85 -7.03 -5.99
CA ASN A 283 -20.90 -5.57 -6.04
C ASN A 283 -20.01 -4.91 -4.96
N PRO A 284 -18.68 -5.11 -5.04
CA PRO A 284 -17.77 -4.54 -4.07
C PRO A 284 -17.66 -3.02 -4.24
N GLU A 285 -17.00 -2.35 -3.31
CA GLU A 285 -16.77 -0.91 -3.39
C GLU A 285 -15.91 -0.53 -4.61
N LYS A 286 -16.06 0.71 -5.09
CA LYS A 286 -15.38 1.24 -6.29
C LYS A 286 -13.90 0.88 -6.37
N LYS A 287 -13.14 1.09 -5.28
CA LYS A 287 -11.69 0.83 -5.24
C LYS A 287 -11.36 -0.66 -5.37
N THR A 288 -12.21 -1.56 -4.86
CA THR A 288 -12.02 -3.00 -4.99
C THR A 288 -12.29 -3.43 -6.43
N SER A 289 -13.36 -2.93 -7.06
CA SER A 289 -13.62 -3.17 -8.48
C SER A 289 -12.47 -2.72 -9.37
N GLU A 290 -11.90 -1.54 -9.14
CA GLU A 290 -10.71 -1.06 -9.87
C GLU A 290 -9.53 -2.03 -9.79
N LEU A 291 -9.29 -2.62 -8.60
CA LEU A 291 -8.24 -3.62 -8.40
C LEU A 291 -8.57 -4.95 -9.10
N ILE A 292 -9.81 -5.41 -9.03
CA ILE A 292 -10.26 -6.62 -9.73
C ILE A 292 -10.03 -6.50 -11.23
N PHE A 293 -10.46 -5.39 -11.84
CA PHE A 293 -10.27 -5.15 -13.27
C PHE A 293 -8.79 -4.98 -13.64
N CYS A 294 -7.97 -4.37 -12.77
CA CYS A 294 -6.53 -4.32 -12.96
C CYS A 294 -5.92 -5.73 -13.02
N LEU A 295 -6.28 -6.60 -12.07
CA LEU A 295 -5.79 -7.98 -12.04
C LEU A 295 -6.27 -8.77 -13.25
N LEU A 296 -7.57 -8.74 -13.57
CA LEU A 296 -8.13 -9.42 -14.74
C LEU A 296 -7.47 -8.98 -16.05
N ALA A 297 -7.17 -7.69 -16.19
CA ALA A 297 -6.44 -7.19 -17.35
C ALA A 297 -5.05 -7.80 -17.47
N HIS A 298 -4.32 -7.98 -16.36
CA HIS A 298 -3.03 -8.66 -16.36
C HIS A 298 -3.16 -10.15 -16.67
N LEU A 299 -4.13 -10.84 -16.09
CA LEU A 299 -4.34 -12.28 -16.33
C LEU A 299 -4.76 -12.56 -17.78
N CYS A 300 -5.59 -11.71 -18.38
CA CYS A 300 -6.04 -11.88 -19.78
C CYS A 300 -4.93 -11.64 -20.83
N THR A 301 -3.73 -11.23 -20.42
CA THR A 301 -2.58 -11.19 -21.33
C THR A 301 -2.09 -12.59 -21.71
N CYS A 302 -2.31 -13.61 -20.88
CA CYS A 302 -1.98 -15.01 -21.21
C CYS A 302 -3.21 -15.78 -21.71
N ALA A 303 -2.97 -16.87 -22.46
CA ALA A 303 -4.04 -17.70 -23.03
C ALA A 303 -4.92 -18.35 -21.96
N ASP A 304 -4.31 -18.89 -20.90
CA ASP A 304 -5.03 -19.57 -19.83
C ASP A 304 -5.95 -18.63 -19.06
N GLY A 305 -5.51 -17.38 -18.81
CA GLY A 305 -6.33 -16.37 -18.15
C GLY A 305 -7.57 -16.00 -18.97
N ARG A 306 -7.42 -15.87 -20.29
CA ARG A 306 -8.58 -15.67 -21.19
C ARG A 306 -9.50 -16.89 -21.19
N ALA A 307 -8.94 -18.10 -21.27
CA ALA A 307 -9.72 -19.32 -21.25
C ALA A 307 -10.54 -19.47 -19.97
N GLN A 308 -9.95 -19.15 -18.80
CA GLN A 308 -10.68 -19.17 -17.53
C GLN A 308 -11.78 -18.11 -17.45
N LEU A 309 -11.53 -16.88 -17.91
CA LEU A 309 -12.54 -15.84 -17.94
C LEU A 309 -13.74 -16.24 -18.82
N LEU A 310 -13.47 -16.81 -19.99
CA LEU A 310 -14.51 -17.28 -20.92
C LEU A 310 -15.23 -18.53 -20.42
N LYS A 311 -14.58 -19.38 -19.62
CA LYS A 311 -15.20 -20.54 -18.97
C LYS A 311 -16.20 -20.11 -17.88
N HIS A 312 -16.02 -18.93 -17.30
CA HIS A 312 -16.95 -18.39 -16.31
C HIS A 312 -18.21 -17.86 -17.00
N ARG A 313 -19.39 -18.40 -16.64
CA ARG A 313 -20.68 -18.06 -17.30
C ARG A 313 -21.03 -16.57 -17.27
N ALA A 314 -20.60 -15.87 -16.23
CA ALA A 314 -20.79 -14.43 -16.11
C ALA A 314 -19.62 -13.57 -16.60
N GLY A 315 -18.53 -14.15 -17.13
CA GLY A 315 -17.28 -13.43 -17.39
C GLY A 315 -17.47 -12.25 -18.35
N ILE A 316 -17.99 -12.49 -19.55
CA ILE A 316 -18.24 -11.44 -20.56
C ILE A 316 -19.33 -10.48 -20.08
N ALA A 317 -20.40 -11.00 -19.48
CA ALA A 317 -21.52 -10.21 -18.98
C ALA A 317 -21.09 -9.24 -17.86
N MET A 318 -20.23 -9.69 -16.94
CA MET A 318 -19.69 -8.88 -15.84
C MET A 318 -18.85 -7.72 -16.39
N LEU A 319 -17.92 -7.98 -17.31
CA LEU A 319 -17.12 -6.92 -17.95
C LEU A 319 -18.00 -5.88 -18.64
N SER A 320 -18.95 -6.36 -19.46
CA SER A 320 -19.92 -5.51 -20.16
C SER A 320 -20.72 -4.64 -19.18
N LYS A 321 -21.21 -5.23 -18.08
CA LYS A 321 -22.07 -4.54 -17.11
C LYS A 321 -21.35 -3.38 -16.41
N ARG A 322 -20.03 -3.47 -16.18
CA ARG A 322 -19.25 -2.49 -15.40
C ARG A 322 -18.69 -1.31 -16.18
N ILE A 323 -18.55 -1.45 -17.50
CA ILE A 323 -18.12 -0.34 -18.38
C ILE A 323 -19.07 0.87 -18.25
N LEU A 324 -18.49 2.06 -18.11
CA LEU A 324 -19.11 3.37 -17.88
C LEU A 324 -19.89 3.47 -16.57
N ARG A 325 -19.67 2.56 -15.60
CA ARG A 325 -20.40 2.54 -14.31
C ARG A 325 -19.54 2.62 -13.07
N VAL A 326 -18.25 2.32 -13.15
CA VAL A 326 -17.35 2.27 -11.98
C VAL A 326 -16.34 3.43 -12.00
N SER A 327 -15.45 3.43 -12.99
CA SER A 327 -14.45 4.48 -13.18
C SER A 327 -13.79 4.40 -14.56
N ALA A 328 -13.16 5.50 -14.98
CA ALA A 328 -12.39 5.54 -16.23
C ALA A 328 -11.27 4.48 -16.26
N ALA A 329 -10.61 4.22 -15.12
CA ALA A 329 -9.61 3.16 -15.01
C ALA A 329 -10.23 1.77 -15.26
N THR A 330 -11.42 1.52 -14.72
CA THR A 330 -12.17 0.27 -14.97
C THR A 330 -12.54 0.13 -16.43
N ASP A 331 -12.94 1.23 -17.09
CA ASP A 331 -13.30 1.25 -18.51
C ASP A 331 -12.11 0.91 -19.40
N ASP A 332 -10.94 1.52 -19.14
CA ASP A 332 -9.70 1.22 -19.88
C ASP A 332 -9.29 -0.25 -19.74
N ARG A 333 -9.32 -0.78 -18.51
CA ARG A 333 -9.01 -2.19 -18.23
C ARG A 333 -10.02 -3.14 -18.86
N SER A 334 -11.30 -2.81 -18.83
CA SER A 334 -12.37 -3.60 -19.46
C SER A 334 -12.19 -3.68 -20.98
N VAL A 335 -11.97 -2.53 -21.63
CA VAL A 335 -11.71 -2.48 -23.08
C VAL A 335 -10.40 -3.17 -23.43
N HIS A 336 -9.39 -3.11 -22.54
CA HIS A 336 -8.18 -3.92 -22.70
C HIS A 336 -8.48 -5.41 -22.69
N ILE A 337 -9.26 -5.91 -21.73
CA ILE A 337 -9.64 -7.33 -21.66
C ILE A 337 -10.41 -7.73 -22.92
N PHE A 338 -11.40 -6.93 -23.35
CA PHE A 338 -12.13 -7.20 -24.59
C PHE A 338 -11.19 -7.26 -25.80
N ALA A 339 -10.24 -6.34 -25.93
CA ALA A 339 -9.26 -6.38 -27.02
C ALA A 339 -8.42 -7.67 -27.01
N GLN A 340 -8.01 -8.15 -25.83
CA GLN A 340 -7.27 -9.42 -25.71
C GLN A 340 -8.13 -10.61 -26.14
N ILE A 341 -9.40 -10.66 -25.70
CA ILE A 341 -10.35 -11.71 -26.08
C ILE A 341 -10.62 -11.68 -27.58
N THR A 342 -10.96 -10.51 -28.14
CA THR A 342 -11.32 -10.41 -29.56
C THR A 342 -10.14 -10.66 -30.49
N LYS A 343 -8.91 -10.38 -30.04
CA LYS A 343 -7.71 -10.60 -30.85
C LYS A 343 -7.23 -12.05 -30.82
N PHE A 344 -7.34 -12.73 -29.68
CA PHE A 344 -6.67 -14.02 -29.47
C PHE A 344 -7.59 -15.18 -29.08
N SER A 345 -8.88 -14.94 -28.83
CA SER A 345 -9.83 -15.94 -28.34
C SER A 345 -11.24 -15.76 -28.94
N ALA A 346 -11.34 -15.11 -30.11
CA ALA A 346 -12.60 -14.84 -30.79
C ALA A 346 -13.11 -16.06 -31.57
N THR A 347 -13.72 -17.02 -30.88
CA THR A 347 -14.53 -18.05 -31.53
C THR A 347 -15.93 -17.51 -31.85
N ASN A 348 -16.65 -18.14 -32.78
CA ASN A 348 -18.03 -17.74 -33.10
C ASN A 348 -18.94 -17.75 -31.86
N GLU A 349 -18.77 -18.72 -30.96
CA GLU A 349 -19.54 -18.80 -29.71
C GLU A 349 -19.28 -17.59 -28.82
N VAL A 350 -18.01 -17.21 -28.62
CA VAL A 350 -17.63 -16.04 -27.82
C VAL A 350 -18.17 -14.75 -28.42
N LEU A 351 -18.07 -14.57 -29.75
CA LEU A 351 -18.57 -13.38 -30.44
C LEU A 351 -20.11 -13.27 -30.36
N LEU A 352 -20.83 -14.39 -30.43
CA LEU A 352 -22.28 -14.44 -30.24
C LEU A 352 -22.67 -14.20 -28.78
N GLU A 353 -21.91 -14.71 -27.81
CA GLU A 353 -22.12 -14.41 -26.39
C GLU A 353 -21.95 -12.91 -26.12
N MET A 354 -20.91 -12.27 -26.65
CA MET A 354 -20.70 -10.82 -26.56
C MET A 354 -21.91 -10.02 -27.07
N LEU A 355 -22.58 -10.47 -28.13
CA LEU A 355 -23.83 -9.87 -28.59
C LEU A 355 -24.97 -10.09 -27.58
N ARG A 356 -25.17 -11.33 -27.15
CA ARG A 356 -26.27 -11.73 -26.24
C ARG A 356 -26.22 -10.98 -24.91
N VAL A 357 -25.03 -10.77 -24.34
CA VAL A 357 -24.85 -10.08 -23.06
C VAL A 357 -24.70 -8.55 -23.20
N GLY A 358 -24.90 -8.02 -24.41
CA GLY A 358 -24.86 -6.59 -24.69
C GLY A 358 -23.47 -5.96 -24.63
N ALA A 359 -22.38 -6.74 -24.69
CA ALA A 359 -21.02 -6.22 -24.68
C ALA A 359 -20.75 -5.33 -25.90
N VAL A 360 -21.23 -5.73 -27.07
CA VAL A 360 -21.07 -4.94 -28.32
C VAL A 360 -21.80 -3.60 -28.22
N SER A 361 -23.04 -3.59 -27.71
CA SER A 361 -23.78 -2.34 -27.44
C SER A 361 -23.04 -1.44 -26.45
N LYS A 362 -22.45 -2.02 -25.40
CA LYS A 362 -21.69 -1.25 -24.41
C LYS A 362 -20.40 -0.67 -25.00
N LEU A 363 -19.67 -1.43 -25.81
CA LEU A 363 -18.51 -0.94 -26.55
C LEU A 363 -18.89 0.23 -27.45
N CYS A 364 -19.99 0.08 -28.19
CA CYS A 364 -20.59 1.17 -28.94
C CYS A 364 -20.77 2.41 -28.05
N MET A 365 -21.46 2.32 -26.91
CA MET A 365 -21.67 3.43 -25.94
C MET A 365 -20.39 4.16 -25.54
N VAL A 366 -19.26 3.46 -25.41
CA VAL A 366 -17.96 4.08 -25.11
C VAL A 366 -17.52 5.07 -26.20
N LEU A 367 -17.85 4.83 -27.48
CA LEU A 367 -17.53 5.77 -28.56
C LEU A 367 -18.27 7.11 -28.42
N GLN A 368 -19.50 7.08 -27.89
CA GLN A 368 -20.33 8.26 -27.67
C GLN A 368 -20.03 8.95 -26.33
N ALA A 369 -19.62 8.19 -25.31
CA ALA A 369 -19.27 8.73 -24.01
C ALA A 369 -18.13 9.74 -24.10
N ASP A 370 -18.12 10.72 -23.19
CA ASP A 370 -16.97 11.60 -23.00
C ASP A 370 -15.84 10.83 -22.29
N CYS A 371 -14.91 10.31 -23.09
CA CYS A 371 -13.80 9.49 -22.62
C CYS A 371 -12.57 9.70 -23.50
N GLU A 372 -11.42 9.23 -23.00
CA GLU A 372 -10.12 9.45 -23.63
C GLU A 372 -10.05 8.90 -25.07
N LEU A 373 -9.35 9.64 -25.94
CA LEU A 373 -9.33 9.35 -27.38
C LEU A 373 -8.71 7.97 -27.69
N HIS A 374 -7.70 7.54 -26.92
CA HIS A 374 -7.08 6.23 -27.13
C HIS A 374 -8.06 5.09 -26.84
N LEU A 375 -8.95 5.26 -25.85
CA LEU A 375 -9.98 4.29 -25.51
C LEU A 375 -10.95 4.13 -26.67
N LYS A 376 -11.45 5.25 -27.22
CA LYS A 376 -12.32 5.25 -28.40
C LYS A 376 -11.66 4.59 -29.62
N LYS A 377 -10.36 4.86 -29.84
CA LYS A 377 -9.60 4.21 -30.91
C LYS A 377 -9.58 2.70 -30.76
N LYS A 378 -9.26 2.20 -29.56
CA LYS A 378 -9.19 0.78 -29.26
C LYS A 378 -10.55 0.08 -29.41
N VAL A 379 -11.62 0.72 -28.94
CA VAL A 379 -12.99 0.24 -29.15
C VAL A 379 -13.33 0.12 -30.64
N ARG A 380 -12.96 1.13 -31.44
CA ARG A 380 -13.19 1.10 -32.89
C ARG A 380 -12.44 -0.03 -33.58
N GLU A 381 -11.22 -0.34 -33.13
CA GLU A 381 -10.45 -1.48 -33.62
C GLU A 381 -11.14 -2.81 -33.30
N ILE A 382 -11.64 -2.98 -32.06
CA ILE A 382 -12.42 -4.17 -31.66
C ILE A 382 -13.64 -4.36 -32.58
N LEU A 383 -14.46 -3.30 -32.74
CA LEU A 383 -15.68 -3.33 -33.56
C LEU A 383 -15.42 -3.64 -35.03
N ARG A 384 -14.32 -3.12 -35.58
CA ARG A 384 -13.93 -3.39 -36.98
C ARG A 384 -13.49 -4.83 -37.19
N LEU A 385 -12.74 -5.40 -36.25
CA LEU A 385 -12.13 -6.72 -36.37
C LEU A 385 -13.16 -7.84 -36.64
N HIS A 386 -14.35 -7.73 -36.04
CA HIS A 386 -15.43 -8.73 -36.15
C HIS A 386 -16.74 -8.15 -36.70
N SER A 387 -16.62 -7.10 -37.52
CA SER A 387 -17.77 -6.41 -38.10
C SER A 387 -18.69 -7.34 -38.88
N ASN A 388 -18.16 -8.31 -39.63
CA ASN A 388 -18.95 -9.32 -40.35
C ASN A 388 -19.93 -10.11 -39.45
N VAL A 389 -19.55 -10.41 -38.20
CA VAL A 389 -20.43 -11.13 -37.26
C VAL A 389 -21.45 -10.20 -36.63
N TRP A 390 -21.11 -8.92 -36.45
CA TRP A 390 -21.90 -7.97 -35.67
C TRP A 390 -22.78 -7.04 -36.52
N ASN A 391 -22.47 -6.82 -37.79
CA ASN A 391 -23.14 -5.85 -38.68
C ASN A 391 -24.65 -6.08 -38.84
N ASN A 392 -25.10 -7.34 -38.74
CA ASN A 392 -26.52 -7.70 -38.86
C ASN A 392 -27.24 -7.74 -37.51
N SER A 393 -26.56 -7.35 -36.42
CA SER A 393 -27.19 -7.31 -35.11
C SER A 393 -28.09 -6.08 -34.99
N PRO A 394 -29.36 -6.23 -34.55
CA PRO A 394 -30.25 -5.09 -34.29
C PRO A 394 -29.64 -4.11 -33.27
N CYS A 395 -28.76 -4.60 -32.39
CA CYS A 395 -28.01 -3.83 -31.41
C CYS A 395 -27.08 -2.76 -32.03
N ILE A 396 -26.56 -3.00 -33.24
CA ILE A 396 -25.68 -2.07 -33.96
C ILE A 396 -26.48 -1.16 -34.89
N GLN A 397 -27.53 -1.67 -35.54
CA GLN A 397 -28.38 -0.85 -36.42
C GLN A 397 -29.03 0.31 -35.65
N ILE A 398 -29.63 0.05 -34.48
CA ILE A 398 -30.21 1.10 -33.63
C ILE A 398 -29.13 2.10 -33.19
N TYR A 399 -27.92 1.62 -32.89
CA TYR A 399 -26.85 2.46 -32.38
C TYR A 399 -26.19 3.34 -33.46
N LEU A 400 -25.94 2.80 -34.66
CA LEU A 400 -25.46 3.57 -35.81
C LEU A 400 -26.45 4.66 -36.22
N LEU A 401 -27.76 4.42 -36.05
CA LEU A 401 -28.80 5.44 -36.30
C LEU A 401 -28.73 6.61 -35.31
N THR A 402 -28.20 6.42 -34.09
CA THR A 402 -28.00 7.51 -33.10
C THR A 402 -26.69 8.29 -33.27
N MET A 403 -25.75 7.80 -34.09
CA MET A 403 -24.46 8.48 -34.35
C MET A 403 -24.60 9.69 -35.29
N ASN A 404 -25.71 9.82 -36.02
CA ASN A 404 -26.05 10.99 -36.82
C ASN A 404 -27.29 11.67 -36.24
N PRO A 405 -27.15 12.56 -35.24
CA PRO A 405 -28.21 13.53 -35.00
C PRO A 405 -28.27 14.41 -36.26
N ARG A 406 -29.46 14.47 -36.85
CA ARG A 406 -29.77 15.41 -37.94
C ARG A 406 -29.57 16.86 -37.50
#